data_AF-A0A316G5P3-F1
#
_entry.id   AF-A0A316G5P3-F1
#
_cell.length_a   1.000
_cell.length_b   1.000
_cell.length_c   1.000
_cell.angle_alpha   90.00
_cell.angle_beta   90.00
_cell.angle_gamma   90.00
#
_symmetry.space_group_name_H-M   'P 1'
#
loop_
_entity.id
_entity.type
_entity.pdbx_description
1 polymer ?
#
loop_
_entity_poly.entity_id
_entity_poly.type
_entity_poly.pdbx_seq_one_letter_code
_entity_poly.pdbx_strand_id
1 'polypeptide(L)'
;MSTVTKVVILTAFMVSSAQSAFTDTTGMCLNMAGMTDERCACATEALAGEVEADALNLYDAVGTRYLEKLSSGQAMVEAWDGAIAETASERGMDRRALLKTTNDIGKAHRTAILGCD
;
A
#
# COMPACT_ATOMS: atom_id res chain seq x y z
N MET A 1 0.28 -61.01 -2.46
CA MET A 1 0.34 -60.36 -1.14
C MET A 1 0.84 -58.95 -1.37
N SER A 2 -0.05 -57.96 -1.29
CA SER A 2 0.23 -56.56 -1.63
C SER A 2 0.91 -55.84 -0.47
N THR A 3 2.09 -55.26 -0.71
CA THR A 3 2.70 -54.28 0.20
C THR A 3 2.37 -52.88 -0.32
N VAL A 4 1.53 -52.18 0.43
CA VAL A 4 1.13 -50.80 0.17
C VAL A 4 2.27 -49.87 0.58
N THR A 5 2.96 -49.29 -0.40
CA THR A 5 3.92 -48.19 -0.16
C THR A 5 3.13 -46.96 0.26
N LYS A 6 3.22 -46.59 1.54
CA LYS A 6 2.68 -45.34 2.09
C LYS A 6 3.38 -44.15 1.43
N VAL A 7 2.69 -43.46 0.54
CA VAL A 7 3.10 -42.15 0.05
C VAL A 7 2.88 -41.15 1.20
N VAL A 8 3.97 -40.71 1.83
CA VAL A 8 3.94 -39.56 2.73
C VAL A 8 3.88 -38.32 1.84
N ILE A 9 2.68 -37.79 1.63
CA ILE A 9 2.49 -36.49 0.98
C ILE A 9 2.91 -35.43 2.02
N LEU A 10 4.13 -34.90 1.88
CA LEU A 10 4.49 -33.63 2.50
C LEU A 10 3.68 -32.53 1.81
N THR A 11 2.56 -32.15 2.41
CA THR A 11 1.85 -30.92 2.07
C THR A 11 2.72 -29.76 2.53
N ALA A 12 3.53 -29.22 1.62
CA ALA A 12 4.16 -27.92 1.83
C ALA A 12 3.02 -26.89 1.93
N PHE A 13 2.79 -26.39 3.15
CA PHE A 13 2.00 -25.19 3.38
C PHE A 13 2.71 -24.05 2.64
N MET A 14 2.29 -23.78 1.40
CA MET A 14 2.52 -22.50 0.77
C MET A 14 1.68 -21.51 1.56
N VAL A 15 2.24 -20.96 2.63
CA VAL A 15 1.80 -19.67 3.13
C VAL A 15 2.16 -18.71 2.01
N SER A 16 1.22 -18.53 1.07
CA SER A 16 1.22 -17.38 0.19
C SER A 16 1.18 -16.18 1.12
N SER A 17 2.34 -15.59 1.37
CA SER A 17 2.44 -14.19 1.72
C SER A 17 1.69 -13.44 0.62
N ALA A 18 0.40 -13.21 0.86
CA ALA A 18 -0.30 -12.09 0.30
C ALA A 18 0.38 -10.85 0.87
N GLN A 19 1.59 -10.57 0.37
CA GLN A 19 2.17 -9.25 0.39
C GLN A 19 1.09 -8.42 -0.29
N SER A 20 0.33 -7.64 0.49
CA SER A 20 -0.70 -6.75 -0.04
C SER A 20 -0.11 -6.01 -1.22
N ALA A 21 -0.78 -6.06 -2.37
CA ALA A 21 -0.31 -5.43 -3.62
C ALA A 21 -0.02 -3.93 -3.45
N PHE A 22 -0.37 -3.36 -2.30
CA PHE A 22 -0.24 -1.97 -1.90
C PHE A 22 0.40 -1.84 -0.50
N THR A 23 1.59 -2.43 -0.32
CA THR A 23 2.28 -2.47 0.97
C THR A 23 2.62 -1.08 1.50
N ASP A 24 3.01 -0.15 0.62
CA ASP A 24 3.37 1.20 1.04
C ASP A 24 2.14 2.06 1.30
N THR A 25 1.00 1.74 0.68
CA THR A 25 -0.31 2.26 1.09
C THR A 25 -0.63 1.88 2.53
N THR A 26 -0.46 0.60 2.90
CA THR A 26 -0.56 0.17 4.30
C THR A 26 0.47 0.88 5.19
N GLY A 27 1.71 1.00 4.73
CA GLY A 27 2.79 1.70 5.44
C GLY A 27 2.50 3.18 5.73
N MET A 28 1.87 3.89 4.78
CA MET A 28 1.42 5.26 4.98
C MET A 28 0.38 5.37 6.10
N CYS A 29 -0.55 4.41 6.18
CA CYS A 29 -1.50 4.34 7.30
C CYS A 29 -0.77 4.07 8.61
N LEU A 30 0.14 3.10 8.65
CA LEU A 30 0.89 2.74 9.87
C LEU A 30 1.74 3.89 10.42
N ASN A 31 2.14 4.83 9.56
CA ASN A 31 2.87 6.02 9.97
C ASN A 31 1.97 7.09 10.63
N MET A 32 0.65 6.88 10.71
CA MET A 32 -0.28 7.76 11.43
C MET A 32 -0.39 7.36 12.91
N ALA A 33 -0.56 8.36 13.78
CA ALA A 33 -0.69 8.13 15.22
C ALA A 33 -1.93 7.28 15.56
N GLY A 34 -1.74 6.24 16.37
CA GLY A 34 -2.82 5.39 16.88
C GLY A 34 -3.33 4.34 15.89
N MET A 35 -2.58 4.05 14.82
CA MET A 35 -2.91 2.98 13.88
C MET A 35 -2.33 1.63 14.31
N THR A 36 -2.99 0.56 13.88
CA THR A 36 -2.58 -0.84 14.07
C THR A 36 -2.44 -1.55 12.73
N ASP A 37 -1.71 -2.67 12.71
CA ASP A 37 -1.55 -3.50 11.53
C ASP A 37 -2.91 -3.97 10.98
N GLU A 38 -3.82 -4.42 11.87
CA GLU A 38 -5.15 -4.88 11.47
C GLU A 38 -5.99 -3.76 10.84
N ARG A 39 -5.98 -2.57 11.44
CA ARG A 39 -6.76 -1.43 10.95
C ARG A 39 -6.25 -0.95 9.59
N CYS A 40 -4.92 -0.88 9.42
CA CYS A 40 -4.32 -0.45 8.17
C CYS A 40 -4.45 -1.50 7.06
N ALA A 41 -4.40 -2.78 7.39
CA ALA A 41 -4.70 -3.86 6.45
C ALA A 41 -6.16 -3.76 5.96
N CYS A 42 -7.11 -3.65 6.89
CA CYS A 42 -8.54 -3.44 6.58
C CYS A 42 -8.74 -2.21 5.68
N ALA A 43 -8.12 -1.08 6.01
CA ALA A 43 -8.28 0.16 5.25
C ALA A 43 -7.69 0.07 3.84
N THR A 44 -6.56 -0.62 3.68
CA THR A 44 -5.93 -0.83 2.37
C THR A 44 -6.79 -1.75 1.50
N GLU A 45 -7.36 -2.82 2.08
CA GLU A 45 -8.29 -3.72 1.38
C GLU A 45 -9.57 -3.00 0.96
N ALA A 46 -10.19 -2.24 1.87
CA ALA A 46 -11.37 -1.44 1.58
C ALA A 46 -11.10 -0.41 0.47
N LEU A 47 -9.95 0.28 0.53
CA LEU A 47 -9.54 1.21 -0.52
C LEU A 47 -9.38 0.50 -1.87
N ALA A 48 -8.77 -0.69 -1.90
CA ALA A 48 -8.62 -1.47 -3.13
C ALA A 48 -9.96 -1.91 -3.76
N GLY A 49 -11.03 -1.98 -2.96
CA GLY A 49 -12.39 -2.18 -3.46
C GLY A 49 -13.08 -0.92 -3.99
N GLU A 50 -12.56 0.27 -3.68
CA GLU A 50 -13.17 1.56 -4.04
C GLU A 50 -12.48 2.27 -5.21
N VAL A 51 -11.18 2.05 -5.41
CA VAL A 51 -10.38 2.71 -6.45
C VAL A 51 -9.90 1.74 -7.52
N GLU A 52 -9.78 2.24 -8.74
CA GLU A 52 -9.18 1.48 -9.85
C GLU A 52 -7.75 1.05 -9.52
N ALA A 53 -7.38 -0.17 -9.90
CA ALA A 53 -6.08 -0.76 -9.56
C ALA A 53 -4.89 0.10 -10.01
N ASP A 54 -4.95 0.71 -11.20
CA ASP A 54 -3.89 1.59 -11.70
C ASP A 54 -3.75 2.88 -10.87
N ALA A 55 -4.87 3.42 -10.37
CA ALA A 55 -4.86 4.57 -9.51
C ALA A 55 -4.26 4.23 -8.14
N LEU A 56 -4.58 3.04 -7.61
CA LEU A 56 -4.00 2.57 -6.36
C LEU A 56 -2.51 2.23 -6.47
N ASN A 57 -2.09 1.61 -7.58
CA ASN A 57 -0.67 1.39 -7.91
C ASN A 57 0.11 2.72 -7.98
N LEU A 58 -0.53 3.79 -8.45
CA LEU A 58 0.07 5.11 -8.50
C LEU A 58 0.19 5.73 -7.10
N TYR A 59 -0.84 5.58 -6.26
CA TYR A 59 -0.83 6.04 -4.89
C TYR A 59 0.20 5.29 -4.03
N ASP A 60 0.32 3.98 -4.22
CA ASP A 60 1.29 3.14 -3.55
C ASP A 60 2.73 3.54 -3.90
N ALA A 61 3.02 3.78 -5.18
CA ALA A 61 4.35 4.24 -5.61
C ALA A 61 4.73 5.61 -5.03
N VAL A 62 3.75 6.52 -4.87
CA VAL A 62 3.98 7.77 -4.13
C VAL A 62 4.24 7.47 -2.65
N GLY A 63 3.49 6.53 -2.07
CA GLY A 63 3.70 6.03 -0.71
C GLY A 63 5.12 5.52 -0.47
N THR A 64 5.68 4.71 -1.36
CA THR A 64 7.07 4.21 -1.28
C THR A 64 8.05 5.36 -1.08
N ARG A 65 8.02 6.33 -2.00
CA ARG A 65 8.94 7.48 -1.99
C ARG A 65 8.69 8.40 -0.80
N TYR A 66 7.43 8.55 -0.40
CA TYR A 66 7.07 9.33 0.78
C TYR A 66 7.67 8.72 2.05
N LEU A 67 7.51 7.41 2.25
CA LEU A 67 8.05 6.69 3.40
C LEU A 67 9.59 6.69 3.40
N GLU A 68 10.23 6.51 2.24
CA GLU A 68 11.68 6.66 2.10
C GLU A 68 12.15 8.05 2.55
N LYS A 69 11.46 9.12 2.10
CA LYS A 69 11.81 10.50 2.47
C LYS A 69 11.61 10.78 3.96
N LEU A 70 10.51 10.29 4.55
CA LEU A 70 10.31 10.36 6.00
C LEU A 70 11.43 9.65 6.76
N SER A 71 11.82 8.45 6.30
CA SER A 71 12.90 7.69 6.93
C SER A 71 14.26 8.41 6.85
N SER A 72 14.44 9.26 5.85
CA SER A 72 15.62 10.13 5.70
C SER A 72 15.56 11.42 6.54
N GLY A 73 14.48 11.64 7.30
CA GLY A 73 14.33 12.78 8.21
C GLY A 73 13.65 14.00 7.60
N GLN A 74 13.08 13.90 6.39
CA GLN A 74 12.30 15.00 5.81
C GLN A 74 10.99 15.22 6.55
N ALA A 75 10.54 16.47 6.59
CA ALA A 75 9.22 16.81 7.14
C ALA A 75 8.11 16.26 6.23
N MET A 76 6.94 15.92 6.80
CA MET A 76 5.85 15.27 6.06
C MET A 76 5.45 15.98 4.76
N VAL A 77 5.34 17.32 4.79
CA VAL A 77 4.94 18.10 3.60
C VAL A 77 6.01 18.04 2.51
N GLU A 78 7.28 18.15 2.91
CA GLU A 78 8.43 18.07 1.99
C GLU A 78 8.55 16.66 1.40
N ALA A 79 8.43 15.63 2.23
CA ALA A 79 8.45 14.24 1.81
C ALA A 79 7.33 13.96 0.79
N TRP A 80 6.11 14.45 1.05
CA TRP A 80 4.99 14.24 0.13
C TRP A 80 5.20 14.97 -1.19
N ASP A 81 5.62 16.24 -1.15
CA ASP A 81 5.84 17.02 -2.35
C ASP A 81 6.97 16.44 -3.23
N GLY A 82 8.07 16.01 -2.59
CA GLY A 82 9.17 15.32 -3.24
C GLY A 82 8.74 13.99 -3.86
N ALA A 83 7.96 13.18 -3.15
CA ALA A 83 7.46 11.89 -3.66
C ALA A 83 6.57 12.07 -4.90
N ILE A 84 5.71 13.09 -4.89
CA ILE A 84 4.88 13.47 -6.03
C ILE A 84 5.74 13.95 -7.20
N ALA A 85 6.73 14.82 -6.95
CA ALA A 85 7.61 15.33 -8.01
C ALA A 85 8.41 14.21 -8.68
N GLU A 86 8.99 13.29 -7.90
CA GLU A 86 9.77 12.16 -8.42
C GLU A 86 8.89 11.16 -9.18
N THR A 87 7.74 10.79 -8.63
CA THR A 87 6.82 9.86 -9.30
C THR A 87 6.29 10.44 -10.61
N ALA A 88 5.95 11.73 -10.63
CA ALA A 88 5.50 12.40 -11.85
C ALA A 88 6.60 12.42 -12.92
N SER A 89 7.83 12.74 -12.54
CA SER A 89 8.99 12.74 -13.43
C SER A 89 9.26 11.34 -14.01
N GLU A 90 9.27 10.32 -13.16
CA GLU A 90 9.54 8.93 -13.57
C GLU A 90 8.46 8.38 -14.51
N ARG A 91 7.20 8.72 -14.26
CA ARG A 91 6.07 8.22 -15.05
C ARG A 91 5.69 9.11 -16.23
N GLY A 92 6.40 10.22 -16.46
CA GLY A 92 6.08 11.17 -17.52
C GLY A 92 4.71 11.84 -17.35
N MET A 93 4.26 12.02 -16.10
CA MET A 93 2.95 12.58 -15.76
C MET A 93 3.06 14.07 -15.39
N ASP A 94 1.98 14.82 -15.61
CA ASP A 94 1.90 16.16 -15.02
C ASP A 94 1.83 16.08 -13.49
N ARG A 95 2.72 16.82 -12.83
CA ARG A 95 2.83 16.82 -11.36
C ARG A 95 1.53 17.26 -10.67
N ARG A 96 0.83 18.26 -11.21
CA ARG A 96 -0.41 18.77 -10.58
C ARG A 96 -1.55 17.78 -10.75
N ALA A 97 -1.64 17.13 -11.90
CA ALA A 97 -2.59 16.05 -12.14
C ALA A 97 -2.34 14.88 -11.17
N LEU A 98 -1.09 14.44 -11.03
CA LEU A 98 -0.73 13.40 -10.07
C LEU A 98 -1.12 13.79 -8.64
N LEU A 99 -0.75 15.00 -8.20
CA LEU A 99 -1.10 15.52 -6.87
C LEU A 99 -2.60 15.51 -6.63
N LYS A 100 -3.39 15.93 -7.63
CA LYS A 100 -4.85 15.92 -7.52
C LYS A 100 -5.37 14.50 -7.31
N THR A 101 -4.93 13.56 -8.15
CA THR A 101 -5.34 12.15 -8.09
C THR A 101 -4.99 11.53 -6.74
N THR A 102 -3.76 11.68 -6.28
CA THR A 102 -3.30 11.07 -5.01
C THR A 102 -3.93 11.71 -3.79
N ASN A 103 -4.28 13.00 -3.84
CA ASN A 103 -5.06 13.65 -2.79
C ASN A 103 -6.50 13.12 -2.70
N ASP A 104 -7.13 12.83 -3.85
CA ASP A 104 -8.47 12.27 -3.88
C ASP A 104 -8.46 10.82 -3.36
N ILE A 105 -7.47 10.01 -3.75
CA ILE A 105 -7.26 8.66 -3.19
C ILE A 105 -6.95 8.73 -1.70
N GLY A 106 -6.09 9.65 -1.26
CA GLY A 106 -5.76 9.83 0.16
C GLY A 106 -6.97 10.25 1.01
N LYS A 107 -7.98 10.92 0.45
CA LYS A 107 -9.26 11.16 1.14
C LYS A 107 -10.04 9.86 1.29
N ALA A 108 -10.18 9.07 0.21
CA ALA A 108 -10.85 7.78 0.26
C ALA A 108 -10.17 6.85 1.27
N HIS A 109 -8.83 6.81 1.28
CA HIS A 109 -8.06 6.01 2.23
C HIS A 109 -8.35 6.43 3.69
N ARG A 110 -8.39 7.73 4.00
CA ARG A 110 -8.78 8.20 5.33
C ARG A 110 -10.21 7.81 5.70
N THR A 111 -11.14 7.84 4.75
CA THR A 111 -12.51 7.35 4.97
C THR A 111 -12.51 5.85 5.29
N ALA A 112 -11.75 5.05 4.54
CA ALA A 112 -11.60 3.61 4.80
C ALA A 112 -11.00 3.34 6.18
N ILE A 113 -9.96 4.08 6.58
CA ILE A 113 -9.36 4.00 7.94
C ILE A 113 -10.41 4.28 9.03
N LEU A 114 -11.29 5.25 8.83
CA LEU A 114 -12.36 5.57 9.79
C LEU A 114 -13.43 4.48 9.87
N GLY A 115 -13.60 3.68 8.82
CA GLY A 115 -14.53 2.54 8.78
C GLY A 115 -13.95 1.23 9.33
N CYS A 116 -12.65 1.18 9.63
CA CYS A 116 -11.96 0.03 10.20
C CYS A 116 -11.68 0.25 11.69
N ASP A 117 -11.94 -0.77 12.50
CA ASP A 117 -11.75 -0.80 13.96
C ASP A 117 -10.41 -1.42 14.36
#